data_AF-A0AAP6ZPM7-F1
#
_entry.id   AF-A0AAP6ZPM7-F1
#
_cell.length_a   1.000
_cell.length_b   1.000
_cell.length_c   1.000
_cell.angle_alpha   90.00
_cell.angle_beta   90.00
_cell.angle_gamma   90.00
#
_symmetry.space_group_name_H-M   'P 1'
#
loop_
_entity.id
_entity.type
_entity.pdbx_description
1 polymer ?
#
loop_
_entity_poly.entity_id
_entity_poly.type
_entity_poly.pdbx_seq_one_letter_code
_entity_poly.pdbx_strand_id
1 'polypeptide(L)'
;MFLLSHPEQPMPHPFISSPLAFQISSLTWFRTQQVFEVSVQPEPDTAPLRAIWSGQFAFSHQTFPDALPHDLMTQQGKNEAGLQLALRISNDKFRPRSTLTIPTNAFVLSQAHIGTFILSAFDDIDAMVRFFCSYPVYVVDAPFLEANGQTMDWQLHLSDAHHRRAVLTKTQQTLHIHCSALPPSLVNVTHLPFAFRFDGYQVVIDTLPTTNRFLSESVFIARHIE
;
A
#
# COMPACT_ATOMS: atom_id res chain seq x y z
N MET A 1 3.77 -32.82 61.38
CA MET A 1 2.77 -31.91 60.78
C MET A 1 3.25 -31.61 59.36
N PHE A 2 2.42 -31.91 58.36
CA PHE A 2 2.72 -31.86 56.93
C PHE A 2 2.75 -30.43 56.36
N LEU A 3 3.61 -30.24 55.33
CA LEU A 3 3.62 -29.36 54.14
C LEU A 3 2.74 -28.08 54.16
N LEU A 4 3.23 -26.93 53.67
CA LEU A 4 3.27 -26.64 52.23
C LEU A 4 4.35 -25.60 51.87
N SER A 5 5.22 -26.00 50.96
CA SER A 5 5.93 -25.13 50.01
C SER A 5 4.91 -24.39 49.15
N HIS A 6 5.11 -23.08 48.96
CA HIS A 6 4.45 -22.32 47.89
C HIS A 6 5.49 -21.63 47.01
N PRO A 7 5.19 -21.56 45.70
CA PRO A 7 6.20 -21.40 44.66
C PRO A 7 6.60 -19.93 44.51
N GLU A 8 7.85 -19.72 44.15
CA GLU A 8 8.33 -18.45 43.62
C GLU A 8 7.36 -17.97 42.53
N GLN A 9 6.74 -16.82 42.75
CA GLN A 9 5.98 -16.15 41.71
C GLN A 9 6.95 -15.85 40.56
N PRO A 10 6.65 -16.26 39.31
CA PRO A 10 7.45 -15.80 38.20
C PRO A 10 7.30 -14.28 38.12
N MET A 11 8.44 -13.57 38.15
CA MET A 11 8.48 -12.15 37.81
C MET A 11 7.74 -11.95 36.49
N PRO A 12 6.84 -10.96 36.38
CA PRO A 12 6.27 -10.62 35.09
C PRO A 12 7.43 -10.22 34.18
N HIS A 13 7.68 -11.04 33.16
CA HIS A 13 8.52 -10.63 32.04
C HIS A 13 8.02 -9.26 31.58
N PRO A 14 8.91 -8.28 31.31
CA PRO A 14 8.50 -7.08 30.64
C PRO A 14 7.89 -7.55 29.33
N PHE A 15 6.58 -7.42 29.21
CA PHE A 15 5.91 -7.52 27.92
C PHE A 15 6.71 -6.60 27.00
N ILE A 16 7.33 -7.21 26.00
CA ILE A 16 7.83 -6.51 24.83
C ILE A 16 6.62 -5.70 24.37
N SER A 17 6.66 -4.40 24.63
CA SER A 17 5.69 -3.46 24.11
C SER A 17 5.86 -3.54 22.61
N SER A 18 4.93 -4.23 21.96
CA SER A 18 4.83 -4.31 20.51
C SER A 18 5.04 -2.90 19.93
N PRO A 19 5.84 -2.74 18.87
CA PRO A 19 6.05 -1.43 18.28
C PRO A 19 4.70 -0.96 17.73
N LEU A 20 4.17 0.11 18.34
CA LEU A 20 3.06 0.94 17.85
C LEU A 20 1.86 0.14 17.32
N ALA A 21 1.06 -0.44 18.22
CA ALA A 21 -0.33 -0.75 17.91
C ALA A 21 -1.07 0.57 17.66
N PHE A 22 -1.19 1.00 16.41
CA PHE A 22 -2.08 2.09 16.03
C PHE A 22 -3.53 1.57 16.17
N GLN A 23 -4.38 2.36 16.82
CA GLN A 23 -5.82 2.16 16.73
C GLN A 23 -6.32 3.17 15.70
N ILE A 24 -6.46 2.72 14.45
CA ILE A 24 -7.03 3.53 13.36
C ILE A 24 -8.53 3.64 13.62
N SER A 25 -9.03 4.84 13.86
CA SER A 25 -10.46 5.14 13.86
C SER A 25 -10.85 5.73 12.51
N SER A 26 -12.12 5.57 12.13
CA SER A 26 -12.63 5.82 10.77
C SER A 26 -12.45 7.24 10.21
N LEU A 27 -12.09 8.24 11.02
CA LEU A 27 -12.02 9.66 10.63
C LEU A 27 -11.00 10.46 11.45
N THR A 28 -9.76 9.97 11.60
CA THR A 28 -8.70 10.76 12.25
C THR A 28 -7.68 11.26 11.24
N TRP A 29 -7.37 12.55 11.29
CA TRP A 29 -6.24 13.14 10.58
C TRP A 29 -4.97 12.93 11.40
N PHE A 30 -4.03 12.18 10.86
CA PHE A 30 -2.75 11.92 11.54
C PHE A 30 -1.66 12.74 10.87
N ARG A 31 -1.13 13.78 11.53
CA ARG A 31 0.06 14.51 11.07
C ARG A 31 1.30 13.91 11.68
N THR A 32 2.16 13.26 10.90
CA THR A 32 3.15 12.41 11.53
C THR A 32 4.48 12.35 10.78
N GLN A 33 5.56 12.80 11.44
CA GLN A 33 6.91 12.27 11.23
C GLN A 33 6.99 10.82 11.76
N GLN A 34 5.96 10.00 11.51
CA GLN A 34 5.88 8.65 12.04
C GLN A 34 6.66 7.71 11.14
N VAL A 35 7.44 6.88 11.80
CA VAL A 35 8.15 5.75 11.21
C VAL A 35 7.14 4.62 11.06
N PHE A 36 6.79 4.27 9.82
CA PHE A 36 5.93 3.13 9.54
C PHE A 36 6.81 1.90 9.29
N GLU A 37 6.64 0.83 10.06
CA GLU A 37 7.33 -0.44 9.85
C GLU A 37 6.36 -1.48 9.28
N VAL A 38 6.72 -2.09 8.15
CA VAL A 38 5.93 -3.16 7.53
C VAL A 38 6.74 -4.44 7.57
N SER A 39 6.30 -5.42 8.36
CA SER A 39 6.87 -6.77 8.34
C SER A 39 6.03 -7.68 7.45
N VAL A 40 6.62 -8.24 6.40
CA VAL A 40 6.03 -9.39 5.70
C VAL A 40 6.41 -10.62 6.52
N GLN A 41 5.44 -11.43 6.97
CA GLN A 41 5.78 -12.66 7.70
C GLN A 41 6.75 -13.48 6.83
N PRO A 42 7.98 -13.72 7.29
CA PRO A 42 8.90 -14.55 6.53
C PRO A 42 8.48 -16.02 6.67
N GLU A 43 8.75 -16.81 5.63
CA GLU A 43 8.91 -18.25 5.81
C GLU A 43 10.03 -18.50 6.85
N PRO A 44 9.97 -19.59 7.64
CA PRO A 44 10.77 -19.76 8.86
C PRO A 44 12.30 -19.66 8.70
N ASP A 45 12.85 -19.68 7.48
CA ASP A 45 14.29 -19.58 7.19
C ASP A 45 14.71 -18.32 6.41
N THR A 46 13.85 -17.31 6.31
CA THR A 46 14.17 -16.05 5.59
C THR A 46 14.18 -14.85 6.54
N ALA A 47 15.15 -13.94 6.37
CA ALA A 47 15.19 -12.70 7.14
C ALA A 47 13.87 -11.91 6.93
N PRO A 48 13.31 -11.29 7.98
CA PRO A 48 12.05 -10.55 7.85
C PRO A 48 12.23 -9.36 6.91
N LEU A 49 11.41 -9.30 5.85
CA LEU A 49 11.37 -8.15 4.95
C LEU A 49 10.69 -6.99 5.68
N ARG A 50 11.37 -5.83 5.69
CA ARG A 50 10.91 -4.62 6.38
C ARG A 50 10.96 -3.41 5.46
N ALA A 51 9.85 -2.67 5.35
CA ALA A 51 9.90 -1.29 4.87
C ALA A 51 9.73 -0.35 6.05
N ILE A 52 10.60 0.67 6.07
CA ILE A 52 10.57 1.76 7.03
C ILE A 52 10.53 3.08 6.27
N TRP A 53 9.50 3.90 6.47
CA TRP A 53 9.44 5.25 5.92
C TRP A 53 8.91 6.25 6.95
N SER A 54 9.23 7.53 6.74
CA SER A 54 8.67 8.63 7.52
C SER A 54 7.60 9.35 6.70
N GLY A 55 6.40 9.49 7.24
CA GLY A 55 5.32 10.27 6.62
C GLY A 55 5.70 11.75 6.51
N GLN A 56 5.36 12.37 5.39
CA GLN A 56 5.50 13.81 5.14
C GLN A 56 4.17 14.55 5.23
N PHE A 57 3.07 13.86 4.91
CA PHE A 57 1.74 14.44 4.84
C PHE A 57 0.80 13.84 5.86
N ALA A 58 0.02 14.70 6.50
CA ALA A 58 -1.12 14.26 7.29
C ALA A 58 -2.22 13.69 6.40
N PHE A 59 -2.88 12.62 6.82
CA PHE A 59 -4.00 12.05 6.07
C PHE A 59 -5.09 11.49 6.97
N SER A 60 -6.29 11.45 6.42
CA SER A 60 -7.42 10.68 6.93
C SER A 60 -7.68 9.49 6.02
N HIS A 61 -8.15 8.39 6.59
CA HIS A 61 -8.50 7.21 5.83
C HIS A 61 -9.58 6.38 6.51
N GLN A 62 -10.25 5.57 5.71
CA GLN A 62 -11.19 4.56 6.11
C GLN A 62 -10.60 3.19 5.79
N THR A 63 -10.68 2.27 6.74
CA THR A 63 -10.33 0.84 6.60
C THR A 63 -11.60 0.01 6.40
N PHE A 64 -11.43 -1.29 6.12
CA PHE A 64 -12.57 -2.19 5.99
C PHE A 64 -13.30 -2.35 7.34
N PRO A 65 -14.64 -2.45 7.34
CA PRO A 65 -15.44 -2.51 8.57
C PRO A 65 -15.28 -3.84 9.36
N ASP A 66 -14.72 -4.89 8.75
CA ASP A 66 -14.56 -6.20 9.37
C ASP A 66 -13.20 -6.33 10.08
N ALA A 67 -13.22 -6.82 11.33
CA ALA A 67 -12.06 -6.98 12.22
C ALA A 67 -11.06 -8.11 11.85
N LEU A 68 -11.07 -8.56 10.59
CA LEU A 68 -10.00 -9.40 10.01
C LEU A 68 -8.76 -8.50 9.76
N PRO A 69 -7.56 -9.01 9.39
CA PRO A 69 -6.30 -8.24 9.45
C PRO A 69 -6.16 -7.17 8.34
N HIS A 70 -7.24 -6.46 8.05
CA HIS A 70 -7.39 -5.30 7.20
C HIS A 70 -7.15 -3.98 7.96
N ASP A 71 -6.81 -4.03 9.26
CA ASP A 71 -6.64 -2.84 10.10
C ASP A 71 -5.65 -1.81 9.52
N LEU A 72 -4.75 -2.25 8.64
CA LEU A 72 -3.75 -1.41 7.97
C LEU A 72 -4.09 -1.07 6.51
N MET A 73 -5.14 -1.64 5.95
CA MET A 73 -5.49 -1.49 4.55
C MET A 73 -6.41 -0.29 4.34
N THR A 74 -5.83 0.78 3.79
CA THR A 74 -6.55 1.99 3.40
C THR A 74 -7.52 1.67 2.26
N GLN A 75 -8.82 1.60 2.58
CA GLN A 75 -9.89 1.42 1.62
C GLN A 75 -10.17 2.73 0.88
N GLN A 76 -10.26 3.85 1.60
CA GLN A 76 -10.42 5.18 1.04
C GLN A 76 -9.61 6.15 1.88
N GLY A 77 -9.14 7.27 1.32
CA GLY A 77 -8.47 8.27 2.13
C GLY A 77 -8.06 9.51 1.36
N LYS A 78 -7.68 10.54 2.11
CA LYS A 78 -7.26 11.84 1.60
C LYS A 78 -6.17 12.43 2.49
N ASN A 79 -5.15 13.01 1.89
CA ASN A 79 -4.11 13.73 2.62
C ASN A 79 -4.29 15.26 2.57
N GLU A 80 -3.48 15.97 3.34
CA GLU A 80 -3.57 17.43 3.51
C GLU A 80 -3.18 18.20 2.25
N ALA A 81 -2.46 17.57 1.32
CA ALA A 81 -2.16 18.10 -0.01
C ALA A 81 -3.32 17.93 -1.01
N GLY A 82 -4.37 17.19 -0.64
CA GLY A 82 -5.53 16.95 -1.49
C GLY A 82 -5.41 15.72 -2.39
N LEU A 83 -4.37 14.90 -2.23
CA LEU A 83 -4.28 13.57 -2.85
C LEU A 83 -5.30 12.65 -2.20
N GLN A 84 -6.14 12.03 -3.02
CA GLN A 84 -7.19 11.13 -2.62
C GLN A 84 -6.98 9.77 -3.26
N LEU A 85 -7.38 8.71 -2.55
CA LEU A 85 -7.40 7.37 -3.09
C LEU A 85 -8.63 6.57 -2.69
N ALA A 86 -8.96 5.58 -3.52
CA ALA A 86 -9.93 4.54 -3.23
C ALA A 86 -9.45 3.19 -3.76
N LEU A 87 -9.44 2.19 -2.89
CA LEU A 87 -9.10 0.82 -3.17
C LEU A 87 -10.35 0.03 -3.59
N ARG A 88 -10.21 -0.77 -4.63
CA ARG A 88 -11.18 -1.76 -5.06
C ARG A 88 -10.54 -3.12 -5.10
N ILE A 89 -11.20 -4.10 -4.47
CA ILE A 89 -10.80 -5.51 -4.52
C ILE A 89 -11.85 -6.24 -5.35
N SER A 90 -11.40 -7.07 -6.28
CA SER A 90 -12.28 -7.90 -7.11
C SER A 90 -12.37 -9.29 -6.51
N ASN A 91 -13.49 -9.61 -5.86
CA ASN A 91 -13.70 -10.90 -5.20
C ASN A 91 -13.75 -12.09 -6.17
N ASP A 92 -14.03 -11.83 -7.46
CA ASP A 92 -14.19 -12.87 -8.49
C ASP A 92 -12.97 -12.98 -9.43
N LYS A 93 -11.97 -12.11 -9.24
CA LYS A 93 -10.76 -12.09 -10.07
C LYS A 93 -9.56 -12.43 -9.22
N PHE A 94 -8.97 -13.57 -9.55
CA PHE A 94 -7.76 -14.05 -8.90
C PHE A 94 -6.61 -14.01 -9.90
N ARG A 95 -5.42 -13.64 -9.41
CA ARG A 95 -4.18 -13.72 -10.17
C ARG A 95 -3.22 -14.69 -9.50
N PRO A 96 -2.29 -15.31 -10.25
CA PRO A 96 -1.24 -16.12 -9.66
C PRO A 96 -0.43 -15.31 -8.64
N ARG A 97 0.01 -15.96 -7.56
CA ARG A 97 0.95 -15.36 -6.60
C ARG A 97 2.21 -14.89 -7.32
N SER A 98 2.79 -13.82 -6.79
CA SER A 98 4.11 -13.36 -7.26
C SER A 98 5.18 -14.39 -6.93
N THR A 99 5.99 -14.77 -7.92
CA THR A 99 7.22 -15.58 -7.75
C THR A 99 8.47 -14.69 -7.66
N LEU A 100 8.27 -13.41 -7.35
CA LEU A 100 9.34 -12.42 -7.30
C LEU A 100 10.34 -12.76 -6.20
N THR A 101 11.60 -12.93 -6.59
CA THR A 101 12.71 -12.95 -5.63
C THR A 101 13.03 -11.52 -5.23
N ILE A 102 12.99 -11.24 -3.94
CA ILE A 102 13.16 -9.89 -3.40
C ILE A 102 14.62 -9.73 -2.93
N PRO A 103 15.34 -8.70 -3.40
CA PRO A 103 16.68 -8.41 -2.90
C PRO A 103 16.68 -8.14 -1.39
N THR A 104 17.72 -8.58 -0.67
CA THR A 104 17.80 -8.51 0.80
C THR A 104 17.62 -7.10 1.38
N ASN A 105 18.03 -6.06 0.64
CA ASN A 105 17.94 -4.66 1.06
C ASN A 105 16.89 -3.87 0.25
N ALA A 106 15.93 -4.55 -0.36
CA ALA A 106 14.86 -3.92 -1.11
C ALA A 106 13.90 -3.15 -0.19
N PHE A 107 13.34 -2.05 -0.70
CA PHE A 107 12.20 -1.40 -0.06
C PHE A 107 10.92 -2.17 -0.42
N VAL A 108 10.36 -2.91 0.54
CA VAL A 108 9.25 -3.86 0.30
C VAL A 108 7.99 -3.41 1.01
N LEU A 109 6.93 -3.18 0.23
CA LEU A 109 5.61 -2.89 0.77
C LEU A 109 4.68 -4.07 0.57
N SER A 110 3.98 -4.48 1.62
CA SER A 110 2.78 -5.31 1.43
C SER A 110 1.69 -4.48 0.74
N GLN A 111 0.94 -5.11 -0.16
CA GLN A 111 -0.23 -4.53 -0.83
C GLN A 111 -1.19 -3.85 0.15
N ALA A 112 -1.30 -4.35 1.38
CA ALA A 112 -2.13 -3.72 2.40
C ALA A 112 -1.71 -2.26 2.69
N HIS A 113 -0.42 -1.95 2.59
CA HIS A 113 0.15 -0.68 3.02
C HIS A 113 0.36 0.32 1.90
N ILE A 114 0.16 -0.07 0.63
CA ILE A 114 0.46 0.80 -0.50
C ILE A 114 -0.36 2.10 -0.46
N GLY A 115 -1.63 2.04 -0.06
CA GLY A 115 -2.47 3.23 0.07
C GLY A 115 -1.98 4.17 1.16
N THR A 116 -1.63 3.62 2.32
CA THR A 116 -1.08 4.37 3.47
C THR A 116 0.26 5.01 3.12
N PHE A 117 1.14 4.27 2.45
CA PHE A 117 2.41 4.80 1.94
C PHE A 117 2.16 5.98 1.00
N ILE A 118 1.24 5.85 0.03
CA ILE A 118 0.98 6.91 -0.94
C ILE A 118 0.43 8.18 -0.27
N LEU A 119 -0.58 8.06 0.59
CA LEU A 119 -1.17 9.22 1.27
C LEU A 119 -0.18 9.93 2.19
N SER A 120 0.70 9.19 2.85
CA SER A 120 1.68 9.75 3.78
C SER A 120 2.93 10.31 3.10
N ALA A 121 3.31 9.82 1.91
CA ALA A 121 4.59 10.15 1.28
C ALA A 121 4.52 11.18 0.14
N PHE A 122 3.37 11.35 -0.52
CA PHE A 122 3.27 12.18 -1.72
C PHE A 122 2.19 13.25 -1.61
N ASP A 123 2.48 14.44 -2.12
CA ASP A 123 1.52 15.53 -2.29
C ASP A 123 0.63 15.33 -3.52
N ASP A 124 1.18 14.76 -4.59
CA ASP A 124 0.48 14.64 -5.85
C ASP A 124 0.86 13.39 -6.68
N ILE A 125 0.14 13.18 -7.80
CA ILE A 125 0.36 12.01 -8.66
C ILE A 125 1.70 12.08 -9.42
N ASP A 126 2.21 13.27 -9.76
CA ASP A 126 3.48 13.40 -10.49
C ASP A 126 4.67 13.06 -9.60
N ALA A 127 4.66 13.53 -8.35
CA ALA A 127 5.64 13.18 -7.33
C ALA A 127 5.64 11.67 -7.06
N MET A 128 4.46 11.07 -6.90
CA MET A 128 4.31 9.62 -6.74
C MET A 128 4.88 8.87 -7.93
N VAL A 129 4.46 9.18 -9.16
CA VAL A 129 4.93 8.45 -10.35
C VAL A 129 6.43 8.58 -10.52
N ARG A 130 6.98 9.78 -10.37
CA ARG A 130 8.43 10.00 -10.43
C ARG A 130 9.17 9.13 -9.43
N PHE A 131 8.66 9.02 -8.19
CA PHE A 131 9.27 8.19 -7.16
C PHE A 131 9.28 6.71 -7.56
N PHE A 132 8.13 6.14 -7.92
CA PHE A 132 8.03 4.73 -8.31
C PHE A 132 8.86 4.38 -9.57
N CYS A 133 9.06 5.33 -10.48
CA CYS A 133 9.91 5.13 -11.65
C CYS A 133 11.41 5.23 -11.34
N SER A 134 11.78 5.91 -10.25
CA SER A 134 13.19 6.15 -9.88
C SER A 134 13.70 5.19 -8.82
N TYR A 135 12.80 4.66 -7.97
CA TYR A 135 13.15 3.84 -6.82
C TYR A 135 12.36 2.52 -6.83
N PRO A 136 13.01 1.38 -6.59
CA PRO A 136 12.34 0.08 -6.63
C PRO A 136 11.51 -0.15 -5.35
N VAL A 137 10.21 0.11 -5.45
CA VAL A 137 9.23 -0.20 -4.39
C VAL A 137 8.60 -1.57 -4.69
N TYR A 138 9.07 -2.61 -4.02
CA TYR A 138 8.62 -3.98 -4.23
C TYR A 138 7.28 -4.22 -3.55
N VAL A 139 6.19 -4.26 -4.32
CA VAL A 139 4.85 -4.51 -3.77
C VAL A 139 4.54 -6.02 -3.73
N VAL A 140 4.45 -6.60 -2.54
CA VAL A 140 4.14 -8.02 -2.33
C VAL A 140 2.66 -8.24 -2.02
N ASP A 141 2.16 -9.44 -2.34
CA ASP A 141 0.78 -9.80 -2.06
C ASP A 141 0.59 -9.99 -0.55
N ALA A 142 -0.54 -9.52 -0.01
CA ALA A 142 -0.85 -9.66 1.41
C ALA A 142 -1.46 -11.05 1.68
N PRO A 143 -0.95 -11.85 2.63
CA PRO A 143 -1.41 -13.23 2.84
C PRO A 143 -2.91 -13.39 3.08
N PHE A 144 -3.56 -12.40 3.71
CA PHE A 144 -5.00 -12.42 3.98
C PHE A 144 -5.88 -12.15 2.75
N LEU A 145 -5.30 -11.72 1.62
CA LEU A 145 -5.98 -11.58 0.33
C LEU A 145 -5.70 -12.77 -0.58
N GLU A 146 -5.16 -13.85 -0.02
CA GLU A 146 -4.86 -15.06 -0.75
C GLU A 146 -5.91 -16.14 -0.48
N ALA A 147 -6.37 -16.77 -1.55
CA ALA A 147 -7.26 -17.91 -1.49
C ALA A 147 -6.78 -18.96 -2.50
N ASN A 148 -6.69 -20.21 -2.07
CA ASN A 148 -6.31 -21.35 -2.93
C ASN A 148 -5.01 -21.17 -3.73
N GLY A 149 -4.00 -20.52 -3.14
CA GLY A 149 -2.71 -20.26 -3.80
C GLY A 149 -2.76 -19.16 -4.87
N GLN A 150 -3.86 -18.42 -4.95
CA GLN A 150 -4.01 -17.24 -5.78
C GLN A 150 -4.24 -16.01 -4.90
N THR A 151 -4.00 -14.82 -5.44
CA THR A 151 -4.24 -13.56 -4.73
C THR A 151 -5.35 -12.78 -5.41
N MET A 152 -6.20 -12.12 -4.62
CA MET A 152 -7.29 -11.30 -5.14
C MET A 152 -6.76 -10.11 -5.93
N ASP A 153 -7.42 -9.82 -7.05
CA ASP A 153 -7.08 -8.66 -7.85
C ASP A 153 -7.52 -7.36 -7.16
N TRP A 154 -6.73 -6.30 -7.35
CA TRP A 154 -6.99 -5.02 -6.73
C TRP A 154 -6.63 -3.88 -7.67
N GLN A 155 -7.32 -2.76 -7.46
CA GLN A 155 -7.08 -1.52 -8.15
C GLN A 155 -7.10 -0.39 -7.14
N LEU A 156 -6.06 0.44 -7.13
CA LEU A 156 -6.02 1.65 -6.32
C LEU A 156 -6.22 2.84 -7.25
N HIS A 157 -7.37 3.49 -7.12
CA HIS A 157 -7.75 4.67 -7.89
C HIS A 157 -7.28 5.91 -7.14
N LEU A 158 -6.67 6.85 -7.84
CA LEU A 158 -6.15 8.09 -7.27
C LEU A 158 -6.63 9.32 -8.04
N SER A 159 -6.79 10.41 -7.30
CA SER A 159 -7.02 11.75 -7.83
C SER A 159 -6.30 12.78 -6.98
N ASP A 160 -5.69 13.79 -7.60
CA ASP A 160 -5.02 14.87 -6.88
C ASP A 160 -5.73 16.23 -7.00
N ALA A 161 -5.21 17.23 -6.29
CA ALA A 161 -5.74 18.61 -6.30
C ALA A 161 -5.62 19.30 -7.68
N HIS A 162 -4.79 18.76 -8.58
CA HIS A 162 -4.62 19.24 -9.95
C HIS A 162 -5.54 18.52 -10.95
N HIS A 163 -6.52 17.76 -10.45
CA HIS A 163 -7.46 16.96 -11.24
C HIS A 163 -6.80 15.88 -12.11
N ARG A 164 -5.53 15.54 -11.83
CA ARG A 164 -4.90 14.36 -12.43
C ARG A 164 -5.46 13.13 -11.76
N ARG A 165 -5.45 12.04 -12.51
CA ARG A 165 -5.95 10.73 -12.07
C ARG A 165 -4.99 9.63 -12.45
N ALA A 166 -4.89 8.62 -11.59
CA ALA A 166 -4.12 7.42 -11.84
C ALA A 166 -4.83 6.18 -11.30
N VAL A 167 -4.54 5.02 -11.88
CA VAL A 167 -4.96 3.72 -11.35
C VAL A 167 -3.72 2.84 -11.24
N LEU A 168 -3.47 2.35 -10.03
CA LEU A 168 -2.43 1.37 -9.75
C LEU A 168 -3.03 -0.03 -9.76
N THR A 169 -2.41 -0.94 -10.51
CA THR A 169 -2.72 -2.36 -10.48
C THR A 169 -1.43 -3.17 -10.40
N LYS A 170 -1.51 -4.44 -10.01
CA LYS A 170 -0.35 -5.31 -9.95
C LYS A 170 -0.61 -6.62 -10.67
N THR A 171 0.34 -7.03 -11.50
CA THR A 171 0.39 -8.36 -12.13
C THR A 171 1.72 -9.02 -11.79
N GLN A 172 1.71 -10.08 -10.98
CA GLN A 172 2.91 -10.85 -10.60
C GLN A 172 4.10 -9.98 -10.15
N GLN A 173 5.03 -9.70 -11.08
CA GLN A 173 6.28 -8.95 -10.90
C GLN A 173 6.23 -7.52 -11.46
N THR A 174 5.06 -7.06 -11.89
CA THR A 174 4.85 -5.74 -12.49
C THR A 174 3.83 -4.93 -11.70
N LEU A 175 4.18 -3.71 -11.33
CA LEU A 175 3.23 -2.69 -10.92
C LEU A 175 2.91 -1.81 -12.12
N HIS A 176 1.63 -1.72 -12.47
CA HIS A 176 1.16 -0.85 -13.53
C HIS A 176 0.58 0.42 -12.92
N ILE A 177 0.96 1.56 -13.47
CA ILE A 177 0.42 2.87 -13.14
C ILE A 177 -0.19 3.44 -14.42
N HIS A 178 -1.52 3.45 -14.48
CA HIS A 178 -2.27 4.01 -15.60
C HIS A 178 -2.62 5.45 -15.27
N CYS A 179 -2.05 6.42 -15.99
CA CYS A 179 -2.27 7.85 -15.75
C CYS A 179 -3.25 8.43 -16.77
N SER A 180 -4.11 9.36 -16.33
CA SER A 180 -4.99 10.14 -17.23
C SER A 180 -4.21 11.03 -18.20
N ALA A 181 -3.06 11.52 -17.77
CA ALA A 181 -2.09 12.24 -18.58
C ALA A 181 -0.69 11.82 -18.12
N LEU A 182 0.26 11.72 -19.06
CA LEU A 182 1.64 11.43 -18.71
C LEU A 182 2.15 12.54 -17.78
N PRO A 183 2.71 12.20 -16.60
CA PRO A 183 3.19 13.21 -15.67
C PRO A 183 4.31 14.06 -16.30
N PRO A 184 4.30 15.41 -16.12
CA PRO A 184 5.30 16.29 -16.70
C PRO A 184 6.73 15.94 -16.31
N SER A 185 6.95 15.30 -15.16
CA SER A 185 8.29 14.85 -14.75
C SER A 185 8.91 13.79 -15.68
N LEU A 186 8.10 13.12 -16.51
CA LEU A 186 8.51 12.06 -17.42
C LEU A 186 8.68 12.54 -18.88
N VAL A 187 9.11 13.79 -19.12
CA VAL A 187 9.28 14.39 -20.47
C VAL A 187 10.07 13.50 -21.46
N ASN A 188 10.99 12.67 -20.97
CA ASN A 188 11.82 11.81 -21.79
C ASN A 188 11.13 10.49 -22.21
N VAL A 189 9.94 10.19 -21.70
CA VAL A 189 9.17 9.01 -22.11
C VAL A 189 8.43 9.33 -23.41
N THR A 190 8.92 8.77 -24.51
CA THR A 190 8.46 9.07 -25.87
C THR A 190 7.41 8.11 -26.41
N HIS A 191 7.14 7.00 -25.72
CA HIS A 191 6.18 5.98 -26.11
C HIS A 191 5.54 5.37 -24.88
N LEU A 192 4.29 4.92 -25.01
CA LEU A 192 3.53 4.23 -23.97
C LEU A 192 2.95 2.92 -24.53
N PRO A 193 2.83 1.85 -23.72
CA PRO A 193 3.32 1.76 -22.34
C PRO A 193 4.85 1.77 -22.27
N PHE A 194 5.41 2.28 -21.15
CA PHE A 194 6.85 2.31 -20.90
C PHE A 194 7.20 1.57 -19.60
N ALA A 195 8.24 0.72 -19.65
CA ALA A 195 8.65 -0.11 -18.52
C ALA A 195 9.96 0.39 -17.89
N PHE A 196 9.91 0.79 -16.63
CA PHE A 196 11.05 1.02 -15.76
C PHE A 196 11.42 -0.31 -15.09
N ARG A 197 12.59 -0.85 -15.41
CA ARG A 197 13.02 -2.19 -14.98
C ARG A 197 13.95 -2.12 -13.77
N PHE A 198 13.72 -3.01 -12.81
CA PHE A 198 14.50 -3.25 -11.62
C PHE A 198 14.82 -4.75 -11.50
N ASP A 199 15.54 -5.17 -10.46
CA ASP A 199 15.92 -6.57 -10.27
C ASP A 199 14.67 -7.44 -10.03
N GLY A 200 14.33 -8.27 -11.03
CA GLY A 200 13.14 -9.13 -11.06
C GLY A 200 11.79 -8.41 -11.10
N TYR A 201 11.75 -7.08 -10.98
CA TYR A 201 10.54 -6.27 -10.82
C TYR A 201 10.50 -5.14 -11.85
N GLN A 202 9.31 -4.71 -12.26
CA GLN A 202 9.19 -3.54 -13.14
C GLN A 202 7.98 -2.68 -12.79
N VAL A 203 8.11 -1.38 -13.04
CA VAL A 203 7.01 -0.41 -12.99
C VAL A 203 6.68 -0.02 -14.42
N VAL A 204 5.44 -0.26 -14.84
CA VAL A 204 4.95 0.09 -16.18
C VAL A 204 4.06 1.31 -16.07
N ILE A 205 4.39 2.36 -16.81
CA ILE A 205 3.56 3.55 -16.97
C ILE A 205 2.78 3.43 -18.26
N ASP A 206 1.47 3.64 -18.18
CA ASP A 206 0.57 3.64 -19.33
C ASP A 206 -0.49 4.72 -19.18
N THR A 207 -1.30 4.92 -20.22
CA THR A 207 -2.47 5.80 -20.19
C THR A 207 -3.69 5.07 -19.63
N LEU A 208 -4.58 5.81 -18.97
CA LEU A 208 -5.91 5.27 -18.62
C LEU A 208 -6.67 4.95 -19.91
N PRO A 209 -7.34 3.79 -19.99
CA PRO A 209 -8.24 3.50 -21.09
C PRO A 209 -9.29 4.63 -21.20
N THR A 210 -9.46 5.22 -22.38
CA THR A 210 -10.39 6.32 -22.65
C THR A 210 -11.87 5.91 -22.56
N THR A 211 -12.18 4.69 -22.11
CA THR A 211 -13.56 4.21 -22.00
C THR A 211 -14.27 4.82 -20.78
N ASN A 212 -15.47 5.38 -21.02
CA ASN A 212 -16.33 6.14 -20.09
C ASN A 212 -16.58 5.52 -18.70
N ARG A 213 -16.30 4.22 -18.48
CA ARG A 213 -16.46 3.57 -17.17
C ARG A 213 -15.55 4.18 -16.10
N PHE A 214 -14.33 4.56 -16.44
CA PHE A 214 -13.40 5.17 -15.48
C PHE A 214 -13.77 6.62 -15.10
N LEU A 215 -14.42 7.37 -16.00
CA LEU A 215 -14.87 8.74 -15.74
C LEU A 215 -16.00 8.79 -14.71
N SER A 216 -16.89 7.80 -14.72
CA SER A 216 -17.99 7.66 -13.75
C SER A 216 -17.50 7.40 -12.32
N GLU A 217 -16.30 6.85 -12.16
CA GLU A 217 -15.82 6.28 -10.89
C GLU A 217 -14.96 7.26 -10.10
N SER A 218 -14.28 8.19 -10.77
CA SER A 218 -13.62 9.33 -10.12
C SER A 218 -14.64 10.27 -9.44
N VAL A 219 -15.87 10.34 -9.96
CA VAL A 219 -17.00 11.06 -9.32
C VAL A 219 -17.41 10.40 -8.00
N PHE A 220 -17.14 9.09 -7.84
CA PHE A 220 -17.47 8.35 -6.63
C PHE A 220 -16.51 8.66 -5.48
N ILE A 221 -15.22 8.86 -5.78
CA ILE A 221 -14.20 9.26 -4.77
C ILE A 221 -14.54 10.62 -4.17
N ALA A 222 -14.96 11.57 -5.00
CA ALA A 222 -15.32 12.92 -4.56
C ALA A 222 -16.60 13.00 -3.71
N ARG A 223 -17.50 12.00 -3.79
CA ARG A 223 -18.81 12.02 -3.11
C ARG A 223 -18.82 11.35 -1.72
N HIS A 224 -17.74 10.71 -1.31
CA HIS A 224 -17.70 9.90 -0.08
C HIS A 224 -16.63 10.35 0.93
N ILE A 225 -15.91 11.43 0.65
CA ILE A 225 -14.92 12.05 1.55
C ILE A 225 -15.29 13.53 1.79
N GLU A 226 -16.54 13.78 2.17
CA GLU A 226 -17.01 15.07 2.73
C GLU A 226 -17.32 14.92 4.23
#